data_AF-A0A3R7RDK1-F1
#
_entry.id   AF-A0A3R7RDK1-F1
#
_cell.length_a   1.000
_cell.length_b   1.000
_cell.length_c   1.000
_cell.angle_alpha   90.00
_cell.angle_beta   90.00
_cell.angle_gamma   90.00
#
_symmetry.space_group_name_H-M   'P 1'
#
loop_
_entity.id
_entity.type
_entity.pdbx_description
1 polymer ?
#
loop_
_entity_poly.entity_id
_entity_poly.type
_entity_poly.pdbx_seq_one_letter_code
_entity_poly.pdbx_strand_id
1 'polypeptide(L)'
;MTIDSKVLESDPVVPMPVGSPGWWSLRWRRGMAVLSILILLAGTHYPKLVIGAPGDGPDKLLHFLAFAAVTVMVRISGLASTGRMAVFMILALAIFDEVTQEIPGLGRSFDPLDLVADACGVLVATAWIAALSPSRTAPDWFKARERRTLASFRLLLATANNWLQLGVATALGAMIGGTLLGVVGRNPVIGPVTMVVVGAAAGSIAGLIAALEAGRRHADARIRREERCLHCLVAKGGDPCACCGTRGETAIDRVIPARRSAFIATGWSIVAAVGIAFFYLLALSLSSASPAIGSMIRRYDALGINFEMMVDATILGFVGAFVVHRSRRRLARIASRLGVECLRCRQDLRGLSISDGAGRCPECGEEFILDPGADGIAEKSRSEEHAEE
;
A
#
# COMPACT_ATOMS: atom_id res chain seq x y z
N MET A 1 9.26 3.61 11.87
CA MET A 1 8.19 4.60 11.62
C MET A 1 6.90 4.12 12.28
N THR A 2 6.69 4.49 13.54
CA THR A 2 5.51 4.18 14.33
C THR A 2 4.32 4.96 13.75
N ILE A 3 3.13 4.37 13.69
CA ILE A 3 1.93 5.19 13.87
C ILE A 3 1.97 5.48 15.37
N ASP A 4 2.28 6.70 15.77
CA ASP A 4 2.22 7.06 17.18
C ASP A 4 0.77 6.92 17.60
N SER A 5 0.55 6.05 18.57
CA SER A 5 -0.69 6.01 19.34
C SER A 5 -1.05 7.39 19.89
N LYS A 6 -0.08 8.30 20.08
CA LYS A 6 -0.25 9.67 20.61
C LYS A 6 -1.31 10.53 19.91
N VAL A 7 -1.52 10.39 18.59
CA VAL A 7 -2.54 11.20 17.89
C VAL A 7 -3.95 10.57 17.98
N LEU A 8 -4.05 9.33 18.51
CA LEU A 8 -5.30 8.65 18.84
C LEU A 8 -5.46 8.44 20.36
N GLU A 9 -4.53 8.93 21.18
CA GLU A 9 -4.46 8.62 22.62
C GLU A 9 -5.40 9.49 23.47
N SER A 10 -6.02 10.53 22.90
CA SER A 10 -7.07 11.29 23.56
C SER A 10 -8.46 10.70 23.36
N ASP A 11 -8.65 9.83 22.35
CA ASP A 11 -9.93 9.18 22.12
C ASP A 11 -9.91 7.80 22.78
N PRO A 12 -10.83 7.51 23.73
CA PRO A 12 -10.89 6.21 24.36
C PRO A 12 -11.03 5.13 23.28
N VAL A 13 -10.25 4.05 23.41
CA VAL A 13 -10.32 2.90 22.49
C VAL A 13 -11.70 2.27 22.65
N VAL A 14 -12.65 2.68 21.82
CA VAL A 14 -14.01 2.14 21.82
C VAL A 14 -13.95 0.69 21.31
N PRO A 15 -14.26 -0.32 22.15
CA PRO A 15 -14.24 -1.70 21.72
C PRO A 15 -15.25 -1.91 20.60
N MET A 16 -14.87 -2.73 19.63
CA MET A 16 -15.69 -3.00 18.45
C MET A 16 -16.84 -3.96 18.83
N PRO A 17 -18.12 -3.59 18.63
CA PRO A 17 -19.25 -4.42 19.04
C PRO A 17 -19.19 -5.80 18.37
N VAL A 18 -19.35 -6.87 19.16
CA VAL A 18 -19.33 -8.25 18.67
C VAL A 18 -20.46 -8.44 17.65
N GLY A 19 -20.16 -9.11 16.54
CA GLY A 19 -21.12 -9.33 15.45
C GLY A 19 -21.30 -8.15 14.49
N SER A 20 -20.76 -6.96 14.80
CA SER A 20 -20.73 -5.84 13.83
C SER A 20 -19.89 -6.19 12.59
N PRO A 21 -20.14 -5.57 11.42
CA PRO A 21 -19.30 -5.81 10.24
C PRO A 21 -17.84 -5.43 10.47
N GLY A 22 -17.56 -4.42 11.31
CA GLY A 22 -16.21 -4.12 11.75
C GLY A 22 -15.55 -5.31 12.46
N TRP A 23 -16.27 -5.94 13.39
CA TRP A 23 -15.75 -7.08 14.16
C TRP A 23 -15.46 -8.28 13.26
N TRP A 24 -16.39 -8.60 12.35
CA TRP A 24 -16.19 -9.66 11.36
C TRP A 24 -15.01 -9.38 10.44
N SER A 25 -14.84 -8.13 9.98
CA SER A 25 -13.68 -7.72 9.19
C SER A 25 -12.35 -7.95 9.91
N LEU A 26 -12.28 -7.65 11.20
CA LEU A 26 -11.08 -7.94 11.99
C LEU A 26 -10.84 -9.45 12.12
N ARG A 27 -11.88 -10.22 12.42
CA ARG A 27 -11.80 -11.68 12.56
C ARG A 27 -11.32 -12.35 11.27
N TRP A 28 -11.90 -12.00 10.12
CA TRP A 28 -11.48 -12.55 8.83
C TRP A 28 -10.05 -12.17 8.48
N ARG A 29 -9.64 -10.90 8.66
CA ARG A 29 -8.25 -10.51 8.40
C ARG A 29 -7.25 -11.27 9.27
N ARG A 30 -7.56 -11.54 10.55
CA ARG A 30 -6.73 -12.38 11.43
C ARG A 30 -6.69 -13.82 10.97
N GLY A 31 -7.83 -14.40 10.61
CA GLY A 31 -7.90 -15.76 10.05
C GLY A 31 -7.06 -15.89 8.77
N MET A 32 -7.15 -14.91 7.87
CA MET A 32 -6.38 -14.89 6.62
C MET A 32 -4.88 -14.66 6.85
N ALA A 33 -4.49 -13.89 7.87
CA ALA A 33 -3.08 -13.76 8.24
C ALA A 33 -2.51 -15.09 8.76
N VAL A 34 -3.23 -15.78 9.65
CA VAL A 34 -2.83 -17.12 10.12
C VAL A 34 -2.78 -18.10 8.94
N LEU A 35 -3.81 -18.13 8.09
CA LEU A 35 -3.83 -18.98 6.91
C LEU A 35 -2.64 -18.69 5.97
N SER A 36 -2.28 -17.42 5.75
CA SER A 36 -1.13 -17.07 4.91
C SER A 36 0.20 -17.55 5.49
N ILE A 37 0.37 -17.52 6.82
CA ILE A 37 1.55 -18.08 7.49
C ILE A 37 1.58 -19.60 7.32
N LEU A 38 0.45 -20.28 7.50
CA LEU A 38 0.36 -21.74 7.30
C LEU A 38 0.67 -22.15 5.86
N ILE A 39 0.19 -21.39 4.87
CA ILE A 39 0.50 -21.64 3.46
C ILE A 39 1.99 -21.42 3.18
N LEU A 40 2.59 -20.36 3.74
CA LEU A 40 4.02 -20.10 3.62
C LEU A 40 4.83 -21.27 4.19
N LEU A 41 4.60 -21.64 5.45
CA LEU A 41 5.29 -22.75 6.12
C LEU A 41 5.10 -24.08 5.38
N ALA A 42 3.89 -24.35 4.88
CA ALA A 42 3.62 -25.56 4.09
C ALA A 42 4.40 -25.57 2.76
N GLY A 43 4.56 -24.42 2.11
CA GLY A 43 5.32 -24.29 0.86
C GLY A 43 6.83 -24.45 1.06
N THR A 44 7.38 -23.83 2.09
CA THR A 44 8.81 -23.89 2.43
C THR A 44 9.23 -25.24 3.00
N HIS A 45 8.30 -25.97 3.64
CA HIS A 45 8.56 -27.30 4.21
C HIS A 45 8.12 -28.45 3.30
N TYR A 46 7.73 -28.19 2.04
CA TYR A 46 7.36 -29.26 1.13
C TYR A 46 8.61 -30.10 0.76
N PRO A 47 8.65 -31.40 1.06
CA PRO A 47 9.87 -32.20 0.90
C PRO A 47 10.35 -32.24 -0.55
N LYS A 48 11.65 -32.00 -0.76
CA LYS A 48 12.32 -32.06 -2.08
C LYS A 48 11.63 -31.22 -3.17
N LEU A 49 10.97 -30.12 -2.79
CA LEU A 49 10.40 -29.21 -3.77
C LEU A 49 11.53 -28.50 -4.52
N VAL A 50 11.63 -28.77 -5.82
CA VAL A 50 12.54 -28.07 -6.74
C VAL A 50 11.68 -27.48 -7.84
N ILE A 51 11.65 -26.14 -7.93
CA ILE A 51 10.89 -25.41 -8.94
C ILE A 51 11.87 -24.99 -10.04
N GLY A 52 11.73 -25.58 -11.22
CA GLY A 52 12.61 -25.30 -12.36
C GLY A 52 13.87 -26.19 -12.40
N ALA A 53 14.70 -25.96 -13.42
CA ALA A 53 16.00 -26.62 -13.52
C ALA A 53 17.00 -26.04 -12.50
N PRO A 54 18.04 -26.77 -12.08
CA PRO A 54 19.09 -26.24 -11.22
C PRO A 54 19.67 -24.93 -11.79
N GLY A 55 19.62 -23.85 -11.00
CA GLY A 55 20.06 -22.51 -11.40
C GLY A 55 19.00 -21.62 -12.09
N ASP A 56 17.84 -22.18 -12.47
CA ASP A 56 16.77 -21.48 -13.22
C ASP A 56 15.45 -21.35 -12.43
N GLY A 57 15.50 -21.62 -11.12
CA GLY A 57 14.33 -21.55 -10.25
C GLY A 57 14.12 -20.16 -9.66
N PRO A 58 12.92 -19.53 -9.79
CA PRO A 58 12.61 -18.20 -9.25
C PRO A 58 12.44 -18.18 -7.71
N ASP A 59 13.14 -19.08 -7.03
CA ASP A 59 13.08 -19.40 -5.62
C ASP A 59 13.22 -18.15 -4.74
N LYS A 60 14.29 -17.37 -4.93
CA LYS A 60 14.52 -16.13 -4.17
C LYS A 60 13.42 -15.09 -4.39
N LEU A 61 12.86 -15.02 -5.60
CA LEU A 61 11.73 -14.13 -5.90
C LEU A 61 10.44 -14.62 -5.21
N LEU A 62 10.21 -15.94 -5.14
CA LEU A 62 9.08 -16.52 -4.43
C LEU A 62 9.16 -16.24 -2.93
N HIS A 63 10.34 -16.40 -2.31
CA HIS A 63 10.63 -16.02 -0.94
C HIS A 63 10.31 -14.54 -0.67
N PHE A 64 10.88 -13.65 -1.48
CA PHE A 64 10.60 -12.21 -1.44
C PHE A 64 9.09 -11.91 -1.49
N LEU A 65 8.35 -12.50 -2.44
CA LEU A 65 6.93 -12.26 -2.62
C LEU A 65 6.09 -12.85 -1.48
N ALA A 66 6.42 -14.06 -0.99
CA ALA A 66 5.71 -14.74 0.07
C ALA A 66 5.82 -13.96 1.39
N PHE A 67 7.02 -13.55 1.78
CA PHE A 67 7.24 -12.78 2.99
C PHE A 67 6.71 -11.35 2.89
N ALA A 68 6.73 -10.73 1.70
CA ALA A 68 6.02 -9.47 1.47
C ALA A 68 4.50 -9.62 1.68
N ALA A 69 3.89 -10.66 1.13
CA ALA A 69 2.46 -10.92 1.25
C ALA A 69 2.04 -11.20 2.72
N VAL A 70 2.79 -12.04 3.44
CA VAL A 70 2.55 -12.33 4.86
C VAL A 70 2.73 -11.07 5.71
N THR A 71 3.73 -10.24 5.41
CA THR A 71 3.91 -8.94 6.09
C THR A 71 2.69 -8.04 5.94
N VAL A 72 2.14 -7.93 4.72
CA VAL A 72 0.91 -7.17 4.47
C VAL A 72 -0.25 -7.78 5.26
N MET A 73 -0.46 -9.10 5.22
CA MET A 73 -1.55 -9.77 5.94
C MET A 73 -1.47 -9.58 7.46
N VAL A 74 -0.29 -9.77 8.06
CA VAL A 74 -0.07 -9.54 9.49
C VAL A 74 -0.28 -8.07 9.86
N ARG A 75 0.13 -7.14 8.99
CA ARG A 75 -0.10 -5.71 9.24
C ARG A 75 -1.58 -5.34 9.20
N ILE A 76 -2.34 -5.81 8.20
CA ILE A 76 -3.75 -5.45 8.05
C ILE A 76 -4.65 -6.20 9.03
N SER A 77 -4.23 -7.35 9.55
CA SER A 77 -5.00 -8.12 10.56
C SER A 77 -5.00 -7.48 11.95
N GLY A 78 -4.12 -6.52 12.20
CA GLY A 78 -3.95 -5.94 13.52
C GLY A 78 -3.35 -6.90 14.55
N LEU A 79 -2.71 -8.00 14.11
CA LEU A 79 -1.85 -8.82 14.96
C LEU A 79 -0.58 -8.03 15.37
N ALA A 80 -0.04 -7.24 14.44
CA ALA A 80 1.02 -6.28 14.72
C ALA A 80 0.43 -4.87 14.90
N SER A 81 0.64 -4.28 16.09
CA SER A 81 0.17 -2.93 16.42
C SER A 81 0.90 -1.84 15.64
N THR A 82 2.17 -2.07 15.29
CA THR A 82 3.03 -1.12 14.57
C THR A 82 3.74 -1.80 13.40
N GLY A 83 4.20 -0.99 12.43
CA GLY A 83 5.04 -1.50 11.34
C GLY A 83 6.35 -2.13 11.84
N ARG A 84 6.94 -1.60 12.92
CA ARG A 84 8.16 -2.17 13.53
C ARG A 84 7.90 -3.56 14.12
N MET A 85 6.77 -3.72 14.81
CA MET A 85 6.36 -5.01 15.35
C MET A 85 6.11 -6.02 14.23
N ALA A 86 5.49 -5.61 13.12
CA ALA A 86 5.30 -6.47 11.96
C ALA A 86 6.65 -6.94 11.39
N VAL A 87 7.61 -6.03 11.18
CA VAL A 87 8.97 -6.38 10.72
C VAL A 87 9.63 -7.38 11.66
N PHE A 88 9.63 -7.11 12.96
CA PHE A 88 10.24 -8.02 13.94
C PHE A 88 9.59 -9.41 13.93
N MET A 89 8.25 -9.48 13.98
CA MET A 89 7.52 -10.75 13.97
C MET A 89 7.82 -11.57 12.71
N ILE A 90 7.83 -10.93 11.54
CA ILE A 90 8.00 -11.65 10.28
C ILE A 90 9.46 -12.01 10.01
N LEU A 91 10.44 -11.19 10.43
CA LEU A 91 11.85 -11.59 10.37
C LEU A 91 12.15 -12.74 11.33
N ALA A 92 11.54 -12.75 12.52
CA ALA A 92 11.65 -13.90 13.42
C ALA A 92 11.02 -15.16 12.81
N LEU A 93 9.89 -15.01 12.10
CA LEU A 93 9.29 -16.11 11.34
C LEU A 93 10.20 -16.59 10.20
N ALA A 94 10.88 -15.70 9.48
CA ALA A 94 11.83 -16.07 8.41
C ALA A 94 13.01 -16.87 8.96
N ILE A 95 13.61 -16.42 10.06
CA ILE A 95 14.69 -17.16 10.73
C ILE A 95 14.19 -18.53 11.21
N PHE A 96 13.00 -18.57 11.81
CA PHE A 96 12.39 -19.83 12.23
C PHE A 96 12.19 -20.78 11.05
N ASP A 97 11.60 -20.29 9.96
CA ASP A 97 11.32 -21.06 8.75
C ASP A 97 12.60 -21.69 8.18
N GLU A 98 13.64 -20.89 7.99
CA GLU A 98 14.94 -21.37 7.46
C GLU A 98 15.63 -22.37 8.38
N VAL A 99 15.62 -22.12 9.69
CA VAL A 99 16.20 -23.07 10.66
C VAL A 99 15.44 -24.39 10.68
N THR A 100 14.11 -24.37 10.55
CA THR A 100 13.31 -25.61 10.54
C THR A 100 13.35 -26.34 9.21
N GLN A 101 13.77 -25.71 8.11
CA GLN A 101 14.01 -26.40 6.85
C GLN A 101 15.18 -27.40 6.93
N GLU A 102 16.13 -27.23 7.86
CA GLU A 102 17.25 -28.16 8.09
C GLU A 102 16.84 -29.50 8.74
N ILE A 103 15.57 -29.70 9.08
CA ILE A 103 15.10 -30.96 9.66
C ILE A 103 15.47 -32.12 8.70
N PRO A 104 16.25 -33.14 9.14
CA PRO A 104 16.83 -34.16 8.26
C PRO A 104 15.84 -34.90 7.34
N GLY A 105 14.56 -34.96 7.70
CA GLY A 105 13.51 -35.59 6.90
C GLY A 105 13.04 -34.78 5.67
N LEU A 106 13.34 -33.49 5.60
CA LEU A 106 12.85 -32.61 4.52
C LEU A 106 13.75 -32.64 3.28
N GLY A 107 15.03 -32.97 3.46
CA GLY A 107 16.03 -32.96 2.39
C GLY A 107 16.31 -31.56 1.84
N ARG A 108 16.24 -30.54 2.70
CA ARG A 108 16.58 -29.14 2.40
C ARG A 108 17.74 -28.68 3.28
N SER A 109 18.42 -27.63 2.83
CA SER A 109 19.55 -27.00 3.52
C SER A 109 19.27 -25.52 3.70
N PHE A 110 19.71 -24.96 4.81
CA PHE A 110 19.69 -23.52 5.05
C PHE A 110 20.44 -22.77 3.96
N ASP A 111 19.78 -21.80 3.32
CA ASP A 111 20.40 -20.89 2.35
C ASP A 111 20.33 -19.44 2.88
N PRO A 112 21.46 -18.84 3.28
CA PRO A 112 21.49 -17.46 3.74
C PRO A 112 20.87 -16.44 2.75
N LEU A 113 20.87 -16.75 1.44
CA LEU A 113 20.30 -15.88 0.43
C LEU A 113 18.76 -15.86 0.44
N ASP A 114 18.10 -16.93 0.92
CA ASP A 114 16.65 -16.93 1.16
C ASP A 114 16.28 -15.97 2.28
N LEU A 115 17.03 -16.01 3.38
CA LEU A 115 16.81 -15.07 4.49
C LEU A 115 16.98 -13.60 4.06
N VAL A 116 17.91 -13.33 3.14
CA VAL A 116 18.07 -11.99 2.54
C VAL A 116 16.86 -11.64 1.67
N ALA A 117 16.39 -12.55 0.83
CA ALA A 117 15.20 -12.34 0.00
C ALA A 117 13.94 -12.07 0.84
N ASP A 118 13.75 -12.84 1.92
CA ASP A 118 12.66 -12.68 2.88
C ASP A 118 12.71 -11.29 3.52
N ALA A 119 13.88 -10.89 4.03
CA ALA A 119 14.08 -9.59 4.64
C ALA A 119 13.79 -8.44 3.66
N CYS A 120 14.24 -8.55 2.42
CA CYS A 120 13.92 -7.60 1.35
C CYS A 120 12.40 -7.49 1.12
N GLY A 121 11.69 -8.63 1.05
CA GLY A 121 10.23 -8.67 0.92
C GLY A 121 9.52 -7.97 2.08
N VAL A 122 9.92 -8.26 3.32
CA VAL A 122 9.40 -7.62 4.54
C VAL A 122 9.59 -6.10 4.53
N LEU A 123 10.78 -5.64 4.16
CA LEU A 123 11.12 -4.22 4.16
C LEU A 123 10.35 -3.46 3.07
N VAL A 124 10.25 -4.02 1.85
CA VAL A 124 9.49 -3.42 0.75
C VAL A 124 8.00 -3.35 1.10
N ALA A 125 7.41 -4.43 1.62
CA ALA A 125 6.03 -4.43 2.08
C ALA A 125 5.79 -3.36 3.15
N THR A 126 6.69 -3.25 4.12
CA THR A 126 6.62 -2.23 5.18
C THR A 126 6.75 -0.81 4.64
N ALA A 127 7.61 -0.59 3.64
CA ALA A 127 7.74 0.70 2.97
C ALA A 127 6.43 1.08 2.25
N TRP A 128 5.78 0.15 1.56
CA TRP A 128 4.48 0.37 0.94
C TRP A 128 3.37 0.64 1.96
N ILE A 129 3.34 -0.09 3.07
CA ILE A 129 2.43 0.17 4.20
C ILE A 129 2.62 1.60 4.71
N ALA A 130 3.87 2.03 4.91
CA ALA A 130 4.19 3.39 5.36
C ALA A 130 3.82 4.45 4.30
N ALA A 131 4.05 4.16 3.02
CA ALA A 131 3.67 5.02 1.90
C ALA A 131 2.15 5.21 1.80
N LEU A 132 1.39 4.16 2.11
CA LEU A 132 -0.07 4.16 2.04
C LEU A 132 -0.77 4.57 3.35
N SER A 133 0.00 4.80 4.41
CA SER A 133 -0.54 5.20 5.71
C SER A 133 -1.17 6.60 5.67
N PRO A 134 -2.22 6.87 6.47
CA PRO A 134 -2.83 8.18 6.56
C PRO A 134 -1.84 9.30 6.86
N SER A 135 -2.06 10.48 6.27
CA SER A 135 -1.17 11.62 6.46
C SER A 135 -1.50 12.36 7.76
N ARG A 136 -0.52 12.45 8.67
CA ARG A 136 -0.69 13.13 9.97
C ARG A 136 -0.97 14.63 9.84
N THR A 137 -0.32 15.28 8.89
CA THR A 137 -0.37 16.73 8.68
C THR A 137 -1.49 17.16 7.74
N ALA A 138 -2.39 16.23 7.35
CA ALA A 138 -3.49 16.57 6.47
C ALA A 138 -4.60 17.29 7.24
N PRO A 139 -5.40 18.15 6.58
CA PRO A 139 -6.58 18.75 7.21
C PRO A 139 -7.62 17.67 7.54
N ASP A 140 -8.52 17.96 8.49
CA ASP A 140 -9.41 16.94 9.05
C ASP A 140 -10.40 16.35 8.05
N TRP A 141 -10.88 17.14 7.08
CA TRP A 141 -11.70 16.61 5.99
C TRP A 141 -10.95 15.60 5.11
N PHE A 142 -9.63 15.78 4.93
CA PHE A 142 -8.79 14.84 4.18
C PHE A 142 -8.57 13.56 5.00
N LYS A 143 -8.32 13.69 6.31
CA LYS A 143 -8.26 12.55 7.22
C LYS A 143 -9.58 11.78 7.25
N ALA A 144 -10.72 12.48 7.25
CA ALA A 144 -12.06 11.88 7.20
C ALA A 144 -12.25 11.06 5.91
N ARG A 145 -11.79 11.57 4.76
CA ARG A 145 -11.76 10.80 3.49
C ARG A 145 -10.86 9.57 3.57
N GLU A 146 -9.68 9.67 4.18
CA GLU A 146 -8.79 8.52 4.38
C GLU A 146 -9.43 7.49 5.32
N ARG A 147 -10.07 7.93 6.42
CA ARG A 147 -10.84 7.07 7.35
C ARG A 147 -12.01 6.39 6.65
N ARG A 148 -12.77 7.11 5.82
CA ARG A 148 -13.84 6.53 5.00
C ARG A 148 -13.29 5.48 4.05
N THR A 149 -12.18 5.75 3.37
CA THR A 149 -11.53 4.78 2.46
C THR A 149 -11.14 3.50 3.22
N LEU A 150 -10.56 3.63 4.40
CA LEU A 150 -10.24 2.50 5.27
C LEU A 150 -11.49 1.76 5.76
N ALA A 151 -12.57 2.48 6.07
CA ALA A 151 -13.87 1.90 6.43
C ALA A 151 -14.47 1.10 5.28
N SER A 152 -14.38 1.59 4.03
CA SER A 152 -14.80 0.86 2.82
C SER A 152 -14.02 -0.43 2.65
N PHE A 153 -12.70 -0.41 2.85
CA PHE A 153 -11.89 -1.63 2.83
C PHE A 153 -12.28 -2.60 3.94
N ARG A 154 -12.51 -2.12 5.16
CA ARG A 154 -12.97 -2.99 6.27
C ARG A 154 -14.32 -3.62 5.94
N LEU A 155 -15.26 -2.86 5.38
CA LEU A 155 -16.57 -3.35 4.98
C LEU A 155 -16.46 -4.40 3.86
N LEU A 156 -15.59 -4.16 2.88
CA LEU A 156 -15.28 -5.15 1.84
C LEU A 156 -14.78 -6.45 2.46
N LEU A 157 -13.87 -6.38 3.43
CA LEU A 157 -13.28 -7.56 4.07
C LEU A 157 -14.13 -8.19 5.20
N ALA A 158 -15.35 -7.69 5.40
CA ALA A 158 -16.24 -8.16 6.47
C ALA A 158 -16.93 -9.50 6.18
N THR A 159 -16.95 -9.96 4.93
CA THR A 159 -17.68 -11.18 4.53
C THR A 159 -16.75 -12.20 3.86
N ALA A 160 -16.98 -13.48 4.12
CA ALA A 160 -16.22 -14.58 3.51
C ALA A 160 -16.34 -14.58 1.97
N ASN A 161 -17.52 -14.25 1.44
CA ASN A 161 -17.76 -14.20 0.01
C ASN A 161 -16.83 -13.19 -0.71
N ASN A 162 -16.57 -12.04 -0.09
CA ASN A 162 -15.67 -11.05 -0.67
C ASN A 162 -14.21 -11.55 -0.64
N TRP A 163 -13.79 -12.27 0.39
CA TRP A 163 -12.47 -12.93 0.41
C TRP A 163 -12.34 -13.99 -0.69
N LEU A 164 -13.39 -14.78 -0.92
CA LEU A 164 -13.42 -15.74 -2.02
C LEU A 164 -13.29 -15.04 -3.37
N GLN A 165 -14.03 -13.94 -3.60
CA GLN A 165 -13.93 -13.15 -4.83
C GLN A 165 -12.53 -12.55 -5.04
N LEU A 166 -11.90 -12.03 -3.98
CA LEU A 166 -10.51 -11.56 -4.03
C LEU A 166 -9.55 -12.71 -4.38
N GLY A 167 -9.74 -13.88 -3.79
CA GLY A 167 -8.96 -15.09 -4.12
C GLY A 167 -9.11 -15.52 -5.57
N VAL A 168 -10.36 -15.57 -6.09
CA VAL A 168 -10.66 -15.89 -7.49
C VAL A 168 -10.03 -14.88 -8.43
N ALA A 169 -10.17 -13.57 -8.15
CA ALA A 169 -9.57 -12.52 -8.98
C ALA A 169 -8.03 -12.59 -8.99
N THR A 170 -7.42 -12.91 -7.85
CA THR A 170 -5.97 -13.11 -7.72
C THR A 170 -5.52 -14.32 -8.55
N ALA A 171 -6.19 -15.46 -8.39
CA ALA A 171 -5.87 -16.68 -9.13
C ALA A 171 -6.07 -16.53 -10.65
N LEU A 172 -7.16 -15.90 -11.08
CA LEU A 172 -7.41 -15.62 -12.50
C LEU A 172 -6.35 -14.68 -13.07
N GLY A 173 -5.99 -13.62 -12.32
CA GLY A 173 -4.89 -12.74 -12.65
C GLY A 173 -3.57 -13.50 -12.82
N ALA A 174 -3.26 -14.42 -11.89
CA ALA A 174 -2.08 -15.28 -11.95
C ALA A 174 -2.06 -16.14 -13.22
N MET A 175 -3.18 -16.80 -13.52
CA MET A 175 -3.30 -17.65 -14.71
C MET A 175 -3.09 -16.85 -16.00
N ILE A 176 -3.74 -15.70 -16.14
CA ILE A 176 -3.61 -14.84 -17.31
C ILE A 176 -2.18 -14.32 -17.44
N GLY A 177 -1.63 -13.73 -16.39
CA GLY A 177 -0.28 -13.15 -16.41
C GLY A 177 0.81 -14.20 -16.65
N GLY A 178 0.72 -15.34 -15.98
CA GLY A 178 1.67 -16.45 -16.14
C GLY A 178 1.61 -17.07 -17.53
N THR A 179 0.41 -17.26 -18.08
CA THR A 179 0.25 -17.77 -19.46
C THR A 179 0.78 -16.76 -20.48
N LEU A 180 0.44 -15.48 -20.35
CA LEU A 180 0.90 -14.45 -21.27
C LEU A 180 2.43 -14.35 -21.27
N LEU A 181 3.06 -14.26 -20.10
CA LEU A 181 4.50 -14.10 -20.02
C LEU A 181 5.26 -15.39 -20.35
N GLY A 182 4.71 -16.56 -20.01
CA GLY A 182 5.30 -17.85 -20.37
C GLY A 182 5.22 -18.18 -21.87
N VAL A 183 4.17 -17.74 -22.56
CA VAL A 183 3.99 -17.99 -24.00
C VAL A 183 4.66 -16.89 -24.85
N VAL A 184 4.38 -15.63 -24.54
CA VAL A 184 4.84 -14.47 -25.34
C VAL A 184 6.24 -14.03 -24.93
N GLY A 185 6.58 -14.15 -23.65
CA GLY A 185 7.83 -13.67 -23.08
C GLY A 185 8.98 -14.67 -23.16
N ARG A 186 8.97 -15.63 -24.10
CA ARG A 186 10.10 -16.56 -24.24
C ARG A 186 11.39 -15.78 -24.50
N ASN A 187 12.31 -15.86 -23.54
CA ASN A 187 13.60 -15.20 -23.58
C ASN A 187 14.68 -16.28 -23.53
N PRO A 188 15.71 -16.25 -24.40
CA PRO A 188 16.80 -17.23 -24.34
C PRO A 188 17.64 -17.12 -23.05
N VAL A 189 17.57 -16.01 -22.34
CA VAL A 189 18.33 -15.72 -21.11
C VAL A 189 17.57 -16.13 -19.85
N ILE A 190 16.25 -15.94 -19.82
CA ILE A 190 15.42 -16.21 -18.64
C ILE A 190 14.58 -17.45 -18.92
N GLY A 191 14.70 -18.48 -18.08
CA GLY A 191 13.98 -19.72 -18.28
C GLY A 191 12.45 -19.56 -18.27
N PRO A 192 11.74 -20.48 -18.94
CA PRO A 192 10.30 -20.41 -19.11
C PRO A 192 9.55 -20.46 -17.77
N VAL A 193 10.08 -21.18 -16.76
CA VAL A 193 9.48 -21.29 -15.43
C VAL A 193 9.50 -19.94 -14.71
N THR A 194 10.65 -19.27 -14.74
CA THR A 194 10.80 -17.93 -14.18
C THR A 194 9.84 -16.93 -14.82
N MET A 195 9.72 -16.95 -16.15
CA MET A 195 8.78 -16.08 -16.86
C MET A 195 7.32 -16.36 -16.47
N VAL A 196 6.94 -17.62 -16.29
CA VAL A 196 5.60 -17.98 -15.80
C VAL A 196 5.38 -17.45 -14.38
N VAL A 197 6.36 -17.58 -13.48
CA VAL A 197 6.24 -17.13 -12.08
C VAL A 197 6.15 -15.60 -11.99
N VAL A 198 7.02 -14.87 -12.70
CA VAL A 198 6.98 -13.40 -12.75
C VAL A 198 5.64 -12.94 -13.32
N GLY A 199 5.18 -13.56 -14.41
CA GLY A 199 3.90 -13.27 -15.03
C GLY A 199 2.73 -13.53 -14.08
N ALA A 200 2.76 -14.67 -13.38
CA ALA A 200 1.75 -15.04 -12.41
C ALA A 200 1.72 -14.10 -11.21
N ALA A 201 2.87 -13.68 -10.69
CA ALA A 201 2.96 -12.71 -9.61
C ALA A 201 2.40 -11.34 -10.02
N ALA A 202 2.85 -10.80 -11.16
CA ALA A 202 2.36 -9.54 -11.68
C ALA A 202 0.85 -9.57 -11.97
N GLY A 203 0.37 -10.66 -12.60
CA GLY A 203 -1.03 -10.88 -12.88
C GLY A 203 -1.87 -11.02 -11.60
N SER A 204 -1.38 -11.74 -10.59
CA SER A 204 -2.02 -11.85 -9.27
C SER A 204 -2.22 -10.49 -8.62
N ILE A 205 -1.17 -9.67 -8.58
CA ILE A 205 -1.20 -8.32 -8.02
C ILE A 205 -2.20 -7.44 -8.78
N ALA A 206 -2.18 -7.48 -10.12
CA ALA A 206 -3.11 -6.71 -10.95
C ALA A 206 -4.57 -7.13 -10.72
N GLY A 207 -4.86 -8.43 -10.72
CA GLY A 207 -6.20 -8.97 -10.45
C GLY A 207 -6.70 -8.60 -9.06
N LEU A 208 -5.84 -8.73 -8.04
CA LEU A 208 -6.16 -8.34 -6.67
C LEU A 208 -6.45 -6.84 -6.56
N ILE A 209 -5.62 -5.97 -7.13
CA ILE A 209 -5.82 -4.51 -7.11
C ILE A 209 -7.12 -4.12 -7.81
N ALA A 210 -7.41 -4.72 -8.97
CA ALA A 210 -8.65 -4.46 -9.71
C ALA A 210 -9.88 -4.84 -8.88
N ALA A 211 -9.89 -6.02 -8.27
CA ALA A 211 -10.97 -6.48 -7.42
C ALA A 211 -11.11 -5.66 -6.13
N LEU A 212 -10.00 -5.30 -5.48
CA LEU A 212 -9.97 -4.41 -4.32
C LEU A 212 -10.55 -3.04 -4.64
N GLU A 213 -10.17 -2.44 -5.76
CA GLU A 213 -10.66 -1.11 -6.15
C GLU A 213 -12.14 -1.13 -6.53
N ALA A 214 -12.58 -2.15 -7.28
CA ALA A 214 -14.00 -2.33 -7.60
C ALA A 214 -14.84 -2.55 -6.34
N GLY A 215 -14.41 -3.47 -5.47
CA GLY A 215 -15.05 -3.76 -4.19
C GLY A 215 -15.07 -2.57 -3.24
N ARG A 216 -13.98 -1.79 -3.18
CA ARG A 216 -13.87 -0.57 -2.38
C ARG A 216 -14.87 0.48 -2.84
N ARG A 217 -14.99 0.73 -4.16
CA ARG A 217 -15.97 1.70 -4.70
C ARG A 217 -17.40 1.28 -4.36
N HIS A 218 -17.70 0.00 -4.48
CA HIS A 218 -19.01 -0.53 -4.10
C HIS A 218 -19.28 -0.37 -2.60
N ALA A 219 -18.31 -0.72 -1.75
CA ALA A 219 -18.41 -0.57 -0.30
C ALA A 219 -18.54 0.90 0.14
N ASP A 220 -17.82 1.80 -0.52
CA ASP A 220 -17.88 3.25 -0.28
C ASP A 220 -19.26 3.84 -0.64
N ALA A 221 -19.82 3.45 -1.80
CA ALA A 221 -21.18 3.81 -2.18
C ALA A 221 -22.22 3.31 -1.16
N ARG A 222 -22.01 2.09 -0.66
CA ARG A 222 -22.86 1.49 0.38
C ARG A 222 -22.77 2.22 1.72
N ILE A 223 -21.56 2.60 2.16
CA ILE A 223 -21.36 3.38 3.39
C ILE A 223 -22.12 4.70 3.32
N ARG A 224 -22.07 5.39 2.17
CA ARG A 224 -22.79 6.64 1.95
C ARG A 224 -24.31 6.46 1.94
N ARG A 225 -24.80 5.51 1.13
CA ARG A 225 -26.25 5.25 1.00
C ARG A 225 -26.91 4.83 2.31
N GLU A 226 -26.21 4.08 3.15
CA GLU A 226 -26.77 3.49 4.38
C GLU A 226 -26.31 4.25 5.64
N GLU A 227 -25.64 5.40 5.47
CA GLU A 227 -25.13 6.25 6.56
C GLU A 227 -24.42 5.42 7.64
N ARG A 228 -23.50 4.55 7.20
CA ARG A 228 -22.82 3.61 8.10
C ARG A 228 -21.79 4.33 8.96
N CYS A 229 -21.75 3.98 10.25
CA CYS A 229 -20.69 4.43 11.15
C CYS A 229 -19.32 3.97 10.60
N LEU A 230 -18.34 4.88 10.51
CA LEU A 230 -17.01 4.55 9.95
C LEU A 230 -16.18 3.64 10.88
N HIS A 231 -16.56 3.51 12.16
CA HIS A 231 -15.88 2.65 13.14
C HIS A 231 -16.45 1.22 13.15
N CYS A 232 -17.72 1.03 13.52
CA CYS A 232 -18.34 -0.29 13.63
C CYS A 232 -19.01 -0.79 12.34
N LEU A 233 -19.19 0.09 11.35
CA LEU A 233 -19.80 -0.18 10.05
C LEU A 233 -21.29 -0.55 10.10
N VAL A 234 -21.99 -0.36 11.21
CA VAL A 234 -23.45 -0.57 11.31
C VAL A 234 -24.18 0.60 10.62
N ALA A 235 -25.29 0.30 9.93
CA ALA A 235 -26.11 1.28 9.22
C ALA A 235 -26.93 2.15 10.18
N LYS A 236 -27.19 3.41 9.78
CA LYS A 236 -27.95 4.40 10.58
C LYS A 236 -27.47 4.49 12.03
N GLY A 237 -26.20 4.85 12.18
CA GLY A 237 -25.60 5.02 13.50
C GLY A 237 -26.30 6.10 14.34
N GLY A 238 -26.84 7.16 13.73
CA GLY A 238 -27.07 8.41 14.47
C GLY A 238 -25.74 9.08 14.82
N ASP A 239 -25.81 10.30 15.33
CA ASP A 239 -24.65 11.01 15.88
C ASP A 239 -24.96 11.41 17.34
N PRO A 240 -24.36 10.73 18.34
CA PRO A 240 -23.36 9.65 18.24
C PRO A 240 -23.94 8.31 17.77
N CYS A 241 -23.07 7.39 17.34
CA CYS A 241 -23.47 6.07 16.88
C CYS A 241 -24.15 5.25 17.99
N ALA A 242 -25.42 4.87 17.83
CA ALA A 242 -26.19 4.08 18.80
C ALA A 242 -25.58 2.70 19.13
N CYS A 243 -24.72 2.16 18.24
CA CYS A 243 -24.09 0.85 18.44
C CYS A 243 -22.75 0.92 19.17
N CYS A 244 -21.95 1.97 18.96
CA CYS A 244 -20.59 2.06 19.52
C CYS A 244 -20.27 3.38 20.23
N GLY A 245 -21.17 4.36 20.24
CA GLY A 245 -20.99 5.67 20.86
C GLY A 245 -20.06 6.62 20.10
N THR A 246 -19.37 6.18 19.04
CA THR A 246 -18.50 7.05 18.25
C THR A 246 -19.32 8.13 17.54
N ARG A 247 -18.90 9.40 17.66
CA ARG A 247 -19.54 10.52 16.93
C ARG A 247 -19.45 10.31 15.42
N GLY A 248 -20.52 10.69 14.73
CA GLY A 248 -20.58 10.67 13.29
C GLY A 248 -19.61 11.68 12.71
N GLU A 249 -18.76 11.27 11.76
CA GLU A 249 -18.04 12.23 10.93
C GLU A 249 -18.96 12.60 9.76
N THR A 250 -19.46 13.84 9.77
CA THR A 250 -20.10 14.47 8.60
C THR A 250 -19.05 14.66 7.53
N ALA A 251 -18.78 13.59 6.79
CA ALA A 251 -17.68 13.60 5.85
C ALA A 251 -18.08 14.40 4.60
N ILE A 252 -17.66 15.67 4.59
CA ILE A 252 -17.76 16.58 3.45
C ILE A 252 -17.09 15.91 2.25
N ASP A 253 -17.86 15.63 1.20
CA ASP A 253 -17.38 14.98 -0.02
C ASP A 253 -16.59 15.97 -0.88
N ARG A 254 -15.37 16.32 -0.44
CA ARG A 254 -14.43 17.08 -1.28
C ARG A 254 -13.73 16.17 -2.28
N VAL A 255 -14.04 16.37 -3.56
CA VAL A 255 -13.38 15.69 -4.66
C VAL A 255 -12.07 16.41 -4.99
N ILE A 256 -10.98 16.01 -4.35
CA ILE A 256 -9.66 16.28 -4.92
C ILE A 256 -9.56 15.47 -6.23
N PRO A 257 -9.13 16.07 -7.35
CA PRO A 257 -8.85 15.36 -8.59
C PRO A 257 -7.68 14.38 -8.42
N ALA A 258 -7.96 13.22 -7.83
CA ALA A 258 -6.98 12.17 -7.50
C ALA A 258 -6.36 11.52 -8.74
N ARG A 259 -7.03 11.63 -9.91
CA ARG A 259 -6.54 11.09 -11.18
C ARG A 259 -5.17 11.67 -11.54
N ARG A 260 -4.99 12.98 -11.44
CA ARG A 260 -3.72 13.63 -11.81
C ARG A 260 -2.55 13.13 -10.97
N SER A 261 -2.74 12.97 -9.66
CA SER A 261 -1.71 12.44 -8.78
C SER A 261 -1.40 10.97 -9.01
N ALA A 262 -2.40 10.16 -9.34
CA ALA A 262 -2.19 8.76 -9.71
C ALA A 262 -1.38 8.68 -11.01
N PHE A 263 -1.76 9.43 -12.04
CA PHE A 263 -1.01 9.52 -13.29
C PHE A 263 0.45 9.97 -13.09
N ILE A 264 0.68 10.98 -12.26
CA ILE A 264 2.05 11.42 -11.94
C ILE A 264 2.83 10.31 -11.23
N ALA A 265 2.25 9.65 -10.24
CA ALA A 265 2.92 8.56 -9.53
C ALA A 265 3.25 7.39 -10.47
N THR A 266 2.27 6.95 -11.29
CA THR A 266 2.47 5.92 -12.30
C THR A 266 3.54 6.33 -13.32
N GLY A 267 3.51 7.58 -13.80
CA GLY A 267 4.52 8.11 -14.72
C GLY A 267 5.93 8.05 -14.12
N TRP A 268 6.10 8.46 -12.86
CA TRP A 268 7.39 8.37 -12.16
C TRP A 268 7.85 6.92 -11.96
N SER A 269 6.95 5.99 -11.67
CA SER A 269 7.30 4.57 -11.56
C SER A 269 7.76 4.00 -12.91
N ILE A 270 7.09 4.36 -14.00
CA ILE A 270 7.50 3.96 -15.36
C ILE A 270 8.87 4.54 -15.70
N VAL A 271 9.06 5.85 -15.47
CA VAL A 271 10.35 6.53 -15.71
C VAL A 271 11.46 5.91 -14.88
N ALA A 272 11.20 5.55 -13.62
CA ALA A 272 12.18 4.87 -12.79
C ALA A 272 12.53 3.47 -13.32
N ALA A 273 11.54 2.68 -13.72
CA ALA A 273 11.77 1.35 -14.29
C ALA A 273 12.57 1.44 -15.61
N VAL A 274 12.20 2.34 -16.51
CA VAL A 274 12.93 2.60 -17.75
C VAL A 274 14.34 3.13 -17.46
N GLY A 275 14.49 4.00 -16.45
CA GLY A 275 15.78 4.54 -16.03
C GLY A 275 16.72 3.47 -15.47
N ILE A 276 16.20 2.53 -14.68
CA ILE A 276 16.96 1.38 -14.17
C ILE A 276 17.40 0.48 -15.32
N ALA A 277 16.48 0.14 -16.24
CA ALA A 277 16.80 -0.66 -17.41
C ALA A 277 17.86 0.03 -18.30
N PHE A 278 17.72 1.34 -18.54
CA PHE A 278 18.68 2.12 -19.31
C PHE A 278 20.05 2.19 -18.61
N PHE A 279 20.07 2.41 -17.29
CA PHE A 279 21.31 2.42 -16.51
C PHE A 279 22.02 1.06 -16.58
N TYR A 280 21.27 -0.04 -16.51
CA TYR A 280 21.83 -1.39 -16.66
C TYR A 280 22.48 -1.59 -18.04
N LEU A 281 21.77 -1.23 -19.12
CA LEU A 281 22.31 -1.31 -20.48
C LEU A 281 23.55 -0.41 -20.68
N LEU A 282 23.53 0.79 -20.11
CA LEU A 282 24.67 1.71 -20.13
C LEU A 282 25.86 1.13 -19.36
N ALA A 283 25.63 0.59 -18.16
CA ALA A 283 26.66 -0.06 -17.35
C ALA A 283 27.29 -1.24 -18.12
N LEU A 284 26.49 -2.06 -18.80
CA LEU A 284 26.97 -3.13 -19.67
C LEU A 284 27.88 -2.58 -20.79
N SER A 285 27.47 -1.51 -21.49
CA SER A 285 28.31 -0.91 -22.53
C SER A 285 29.64 -0.36 -22.00
N LEU A 286 29.63 0.25 -20.81
CA LEU A 286 30.78 0.87 -20.18
C LEU A 286 31.70 -0.14 -19.47
N SER A 287 31.23 -1.38 -19.26
CA SER A 287 31.98 -2.45 -18.59
C SER A 287 33.31 -2.77 -19.28
N SER A 288 33.35 -2.59 -20.61
CA SER A 288 34.56 -2.79 -21.43
C SER A 288 35.59 -1.66 -21.26
N ALA A 289 35.13 -0.45 -20.96
CA ALA A 289 35.98 0.74 -20.85
C ALA A 289 36.47 1.00 -19.42
N SER A 290 35.78 0.49 -18.40
CA SER A 290 36.12 0.72 -16.98
C SER A 290 36.27 -0.59 -16.21
N PRO A 291 37.49 -0.94 -15.73
CA PRO A 291 37.71 -2.13 -14.92
C PRO A 291 36.86 -2.18 -13.65
N ALA A 292 36.56 -1.01 -13.06
CA ALA A 292 35.72 -0.90 -11.88
C ALA A 292 34.26 -1.28 -12.17
N ILE A 293 33.70 -0.76 -13.27
CA ILE A 293 32.33 -1.10 -13.70
C ILE A 293 32.25 -2.58 -14.09
N GLY A 294 33.23 -3.08 -14.85
CA GLY A 294 33.31 -4.50 -15.20
C GLY A 294 33.42 -5.41 -13.96
N SER A 295 34.18 -5.01 -12.93
CA SER A 295 34.25 -5.77 -11.67
C SER A 295 32.94 -5.73 -10.89
N MET A 296 32.19 -4.63 -10.95
CA MET A 296 30.90 -4.51 -10.30
C MET A 296 29.87 -5.42 -10.98
N ILE A 297 29.79 -5.40 -12.31
CA ILE A 297 28.87 -6.26 -13.08
C ILE A 297 29.19 -7.72 -12.87
N ARG A 298 30.47 -8.14 -12.95
CA ARG A 298 30.84 -9.54 -12.67
C ARG A 298 30.48 -9.99 -11.26
N ARG A 299 30.54 -9.10 -10.26
CA ARG A 299 30.11 -9.42 -8.89
C ARG A 299 28.59 -9.54 -8.79
N TYR A 300 27.85 -8.73 -9.55
CA TYR A 300 26.39 -8.81 -9.63
C TYR A 300 25.96 -10.09 -10.36
N ASP A 301 26.54 -10.37 -11.52
CA ASP A 301 26.30 -11.60 -12.31
C ASP A 301 26.65 -12.87 -11.51
N ALA A 302 27.66 -12.78 -10.61
CA ALA A 302 28.04 -13.89 -9.73
C ALA A 302 26.98 -14.23 -8.66
N LEU A 303 25.99 -13.36 -8.42
CA LEU A 303 24.87 -13.63 -7.52
C LEU A 303 23.84 -14.59 -8.16
N GLY A 304 23.86 -14.68 -9.50
CA GLY A 304 22.93 -15.50 -10.27
C GLY A 304 21.59 -14.80 -10.52
N ILE A 305 20.98 -15.15 -11.65
CA ILE A 305 19.78 -14.52 -12.21
C ILE A 305 18.64 -14.41 -11.18
N ASN A 306 18.44 -15.44 -10.34
CA ASN A 306 17.37 -15.45 -9.34
C ASN A 306 17.52 -14.38 -8.27
N PHE A 307 18.75 -14.15 -7.83
CA PHE A 307 19.03 -13.11 -6.85
C PHE A 307 18.98 -11.72 -7.48
N GLU A 308 19.45 -11.58 -8.72
CA GLU A 308 19.35 -10.33 -9.50
C GLU A 308 17.90 -9.85 -9.63
N MET A 309 16.98 -10.74 -10.03
CA MET A 309 15.55 -10.41 -10.14
C MET A 309 14.94 -9.97 -8.81
N MET A 310 15.35 -10.58 -7.69
CA MET A 310 14.91 -10.19 -6.35
C MET A 310 15.44 -8.80 -5.97
N VAL A 311 16.71 -8.50 -6.28
CA VAL A 311 17.31 -7.17 -6.06
C VAL A 311 16.58 -6.11 -6.88
N ASP A 312 16.29 -6.39 -8.15
CA ASP A 312 15.55 -5.47 -9.02
C ASP A 312 14.13 -5.21 -8.50
N ALA A 313 13.41 -6.27 -8.10
CA ALA A 313 12.10 -6.17 -7.47
C ALA A 313 12.17 -5.34 -6.17
N THR A 314 13.24 -5.47 -5.40
CA THR A 314 13.47 -4.71 -4.17
C THR A 314 13.65 -3.23 -4.46
N ILE A 315 14.53 -2.88 -5.41
CA ILE A 315 14.80 -1.49 -5.81
C ILE A 315 13.53 -0.84 -6.35
N LEU A 316 12.85 -1.49 -7.30
CA LEU A 316 11.59 -1.00 -7.87
C LEU A 316 10.51 -0.85 -6.79
N GLY A 317 10.43 -1.79 -5.86
CA GLY A 317 9.52 -1.75 -4.73
C GLY A 317 9.74 -0.51 -3.85
N PHE A 318 10.98 -0.22 -3.47
CA PHE A 318 11.31 0.96 -2.67
C PHE A 318 11.09 2.27 -3.42
N VAL A 319 11.50 2.35 -4.69
CA VAL A 319 11.28 3.56 -5.51
C VAL A 319 9.78 3.84 -5.65
N GLY A 320 8.98 2.81 -5.96
CA GLY A 320 7.54 2.93 -6.04
C GLY A 320 6.91 3.41 -4.73
N ALA A 321 7.29 2.80 -3.60
CA ALA A 321 6.82 3.21 -2.28
C ALA A 321 7.20 4.67 -1.97
N PHE A 322 8.44 5.09 -2.28
CA PHE A 322 8.91 6.45 -2.06
C PHE A 322 8.14 7.48 -2.91
N VAL A 323 7.95 7.20 -4.20
CA VAL A 323 7.19 8.06 -5.12
C VAL A 323 5.76 8.24 -4.62
N VAL A 324 5.08 7.15 -4.24
CA VAL A 324 3.72 7.19 -3.70
C VAL A 324 3.67 7.97 -2.38
N HIS A 325 4.61 7.71 -1.47
CA HIS A 325 4.71 8.42 -0.21
C HIS A 325 4.84 9.94 -0.41
N ARG A 326 5.76 10.35 -1.29
CA ARG A 326 6.00 11.77 -1.59
C ARG A 326 4.83 12.42 -2.31
N SER A 327 4.20 11.71 -3.24
CA SER A 327 2.99 12.17 -3.94
C SER A 327 1.84 12.41 -2.96
N ARG A 328 1.57 11.46 -2.06
CA ARG A 328 0.52 11.61 -1.02
C ARG A 328 0.80 12.75 -0.05
N ARG A 329 2.05 12.91 0.42
CA ARG A 329 2.41 14.06 1.26
C ARG A 329 2.28 15.40 0.53
N ARG A 330 2.54 15.44 -0.78
CA ARG A 330 2.30 16.63 -1.60
C ARG A 330 0.80 16.92 -1.70
N LEU A 331 -0.03 15.91 -1.94
CA LEU A 331 -1.48 16.07 -1.94
C LEU A 331 -2.02 16.55 -0.60
N ALA A 332 -1.55 16.01 0.52
CA ALA A 332 -1.94 16.47 1.85
C ALA A 332 -1.61 17.96 2.07
N ARG A 333 -0.44 18.42 1.60
CA ARG A 333 -0.05 19.84 1.64
C ARG A 333 -0.86 20.73 0.69
N ILE A 334 -1.31 20.21 -0.45
CA ILE A 334 -2.22 20.93 -1.34
C ILE A 334 -3.61 21.00 -0.72
N ALA A 335 -4.07 19.90 -0.13
CA ALA A 335 -5.35 19.81 0.56
C ALA A 335 -5.43 20.78 1.76
N SER A 336 -4.33 20.99 2.50
CA SER A 336 -4.30 21.96 3.60
C SER A 336 -4.43 23.41 3.15
N ARG A 337 -4.20 23.71 1.87
CA ARG A 337 -4.36 25.05 1.28
C ARG A 337 -5.70 25.21 0.56
N LEU A 338 -6.41 24.12 0.29
CA LEU A 338 -7.69 24.15 -0.40
C LEU A 338 -8.72 24.89 0.45
N GLY A 339 -9.28 25.96 -0.11
CA GLY A 339 -10.20 26.87 0.59
C GLY A 339 -9.51 28.05 1.28
N VAL A 340 -8.19 28.02 1.43
CA VAL A 340 -7.40 29.18 1.91
C VAL A 340 -6.83 29.96 0.74
N GLU A 341 -6.27 29.25 -0.23
CA GLU A 341 -5.63 29.84 -1.40
C GLU A 341 -6.27 29.27 -2.67
N CYS A 342 -6.37 30.10 -3.71
CA CYS A 342 -6.69 29.62 -5.04
C CYS A 342 -5.58 28.68 -5.55
N LEU A 343 -5.91 27.44 -5.89
CA LEU A 343 -4.91 26.45 -6.35
C LEU A 343 -4.20 26.84 -7.66
N ARG A 344 -4.77 27.78 -8.42
CA ARG A 344 -4.23 28.25 -9.70
C ARG A 344 -3.30 29.46 -9.53
N CYS A 345 -3.80 30.56 -8.98
CA CYS A 345 -3.03 31.82 -8.85
C CYS A 345 -2.45 32.08 -7.46
N ARG A 346 -2.78 31.26 -6.45
CA ARG A 346 -2.41 31.43 -5.03
C ARG A 346 -3.01 32.65 -4.33
N GLN A 347 -4.00 33.32 -4.94
CA GLN A 347 -4.74 34.39 -4.27
C GLN A 347 -5.38 33.87 -2.98
N ASP A 348 -5.24 34.63 -1.89
CA ASP A 348 -5.91 34.36 -0.63
C ASP A 348 -7.43 34.49 -0.81
N LEU A 349 -8.16 33.44 -0.45
CA LEU A 349 -9.61 33.36 -0.58
C LEU A 349 -10.31 33.70 0.75
N ARG A 350 -9.54 33.99 1.80
CA ARG A 350 -10.08 34.39 3.11
C ARG A 350 -10.82 35.71 2.99
N GLY A 351 -12.03 35.78 3.56
CA GLY A 351 -12.87 36.99 3.56
C GLY A 351 -13.71 37.20 2.29
N LEU A 352 -13.65 36.31 1.29
CA LEU A 352 -14.60 36.36 0.17
C LEU A 352 -15.99 35.95 0.68
N SER A 353 -17.00 36.79 0.42
CA SER A 353 -18.40 36.43 0.65
C SER A 353 -18.82 35.38 -0.37
N ILE A 354 -19.38 34.27 0.08
CA ILE A 354 -19.79 33.17 -0.78
C ILE A 354 -21.28 32.98 -0.65
N SER A 355 -21.99 32.98 -1.77
CA SER A 355 -23.34 32.43 -1.86
C SER A 355 -23.24 30.92 -2.11
N ASP A 356 -23.88 30.10 -1.27
CA ASP A 356 -24.05 28.64 -1.48
C ASP A 356 -22.78 27.77 -1.45
N GLY A 357 -21.72 28.21 -0.76
CA GLY A 357 -20.51 27.39 -0.53
C GLY A 357 -19.61 27.17 -1.76
N ALA A 358 -19.95 27.76 -2.91
CA ALA A 358 -19.11 27.80 -4.10
C ALA A 358 -18.74 29.25 -4.46
N GLY A 359 -17.46 29.50 -4.71
CA GLY A 359 -16.95 30.82 -5.09
C GLY A 359 -16.06 30.74 -6.33
N ARG A 360 -15.81 31.89 -6.94
CA ARG A 360 -14.81 32.05 -8.00
C ARG A 360 -13.69 32.94 -7.52
N CYS A 361 -12.45 32.57 -7.84
CA CYS A 361 -11.31 33.39 -7.51
C CYS A 361 -11.39 34.73 -8.27
N PRO A 362 -11.31 35.89 -7.58
CA PRO A 362 -11.44 37.20 -8.23
C PRO A 362 -10.33 37.46 -9.25
N GLU A 363 -9.14 36.88 -9.04
CA GLU A 363 -7.98 37.09 -9.90
C GLU A 363 -7.99 36.25 -11.18
N CYS A 364 -8.34 34.97 -11.08
CA CYS A 364 -8.19 34.02 -12.20
C CYS A 364 -9.49 33.32 -12.64
N GLY A 365 -10.60 33.59 -11.96
CA GLY A 365 -11.91 33.01 -12.26
C GLY A 365 -12.08 31.53 -11.92
N GLU A 366 -11.06 30.87 -11.35
CA GLU A 366 -11.12 29.45 -10.98
C GLU A 366 -12.19 29.21 -9.91
N GLU A 367 -13.06 28.23 -10.15
CA GLU A 367 -14.09 27.82 -9.19
C GLU A 367 -13.46 27.07 -8.00
N PHE A 368 -13.97 27.36 -6.81
CA PHE A 368 -13.60 26.67 -5.59
C PHE A 368 -14.83 26.43 -4.71
N ILE A 369 -14.75 25.43 -3.84
CA ILE A 369 -15.79 25.12 -2.84
C ILE A 369 -15.19 25.48 -1.48
N LEU A 370 -15.81 26.41 -0.76
CA LEU A 370 -15.40 26.86 0.57
C LEU A 370 -16.18 26.07 1.64
N ASP A 371 -15.56 25.83 2.80
CA ASP A 371 -16.24 25.19 3.93
C ASP A 371 -17.11 26.24 4.64
N PRO A 372 -18.44 26.10 4.68
CA PRO A 372 -19.25 26.95 5.54
C PRO A 372 -19.04 26.65 7.03
N GLY A 373 -18.52 25.45 7.38
CA GLY A 373 -18.30 25.03 8.77
C GLY A 373 -16.87 25.23 9.28
N ALA A 374 -15.96 25.74 8.45
CA ALA A 374 -14.66 26.20 8.95
C ALA A 374 -14.82 27.63 9.47
N ASP A 375 -15.46 27.77 10.63
CA ASP A 375 -15.44 29.00 11.44
C ASP A 375 -13.98 29.45 11.79
N GLY A 376 -12.97 28.66 11.42
CA GLY A 376 -11.56 28.87 11.68
C GLY A 376 -10.67 29.17 10.48
N ILE A 377 -11.15 29.78 9.39
CA ILE A 377 -10.25 30.40 8.40
C ILE A 377 -10.61 31.90 8.19
N ALA A 378 -10.20 32.64 9.22
CA ALA A 378 -9.90 34.07 9.33
C ALA A 378 -11.05 35.09 9.35
N GLU A 379 -11.67 35.23 10.52
CA GLU A 379 -11.56 36.54 11.17
C GLU A 379 -10.08 36.74 11.52
N LYS A 380 -9.37 37.64 10.81
CA LYS A 380 -8.05 38.11 11.24
C LYS A 380 -8.33 38.84 12.55
N SER A 381 -8.01 38.25 13.71
CA SER A 381 -8.12 38.96 14.98
C SER A 381 -7.35 40.26 14.83
N ARG A 382 -8.08 41.38 14.88
CA ARG A 382 -7.61 42.73 14.61
C ARG A 382 -6.56 43.25 15.62
N SER A 383 -5.90 42.38 16.39
CA SER A 383 -5.28 42.73 17.67
C SER A 383 -3.76 42.62 17.77
N GLU A 384 -3.01 42.34 16.70
CA GLU A 384 -1.53 42.30 16.78
C GLU A 384 -0.81 43.37 15.92
N GLU A 385 -1.54 44.20 15.15
CA GLU A 385 -0.93 45.24 14.31
C GLU A 385 -0.99 46.67 14.92
N HIS A 386 -1.49 46.84 16.15
CA HIS A 386 -1.63 48.17 16.80
C HIS A 386 -1.19 48.22 18.28
N ALA A 387 -0.18 47.45 18.69
CA ALA A 387 0.38 47.51 20.05
C ALA A 387 1.82 48.08 20.12
N GLU A 388 2.18 48.96 19.19
CA GLU A 388 3.34 49.85 19.31
C GLU A 388 2.93 51.26 18.86
N GLU A 389 2.30 52.00 19.78
CA GLU A 389 2.38 53.48 19.85
C GLU A 389 3.18 53.87 21.10
#